data_AF-A0A9W6SEE9-F1
#
_entry.id   AF-A0A9W6SEE9-F1
#
_cell.length_a   1.000
_cell.length_b   1.000
_cell.length_c   1.000
_cell.angle_alpha   90.00
_cell.angle_beta   90.00
_cell.angle_gamma   90.00
#
_symmetry.space_group_name_H-M   'P 1'
#
loop_
_entity.id
_entity.type
_entity.pdbx_description
1 polymer ?
#
loop_
_entity_poly.entity_id
_entity_poly.type
_entity_poly.pdbx_seq_one_letter_code
_entity_poly.pdbx_strand_id
1 'polypeptide(L)' 'MGDRYVNGTEGETTGDERVDAAMARLGELEATPPAEHPAIFQDVHRRLQDALTGIDGEPA' A
#
# COMPACT_ATOMS: atom_id res chain seq x y z
N MET A 1 12.82 19.23 18.44
CA MET A 1 11.49 19.17 17.79
C MET A 1 11.73 18.67 16.37
N GLY A 2 11.38 17.41 16.06
CA GLY A 2 11.47 16.90 14.67
C GLY A 2 12.20 15.58 14.42
N ASP A 3 12.32 14.67 15.39
CA ASP A 3 12.83 13.30 15.17
C ASP A 3 11.67 12.27 15.19
N ARG A 4 10.55 12.61 14.53
CA ARG A 4 9.32 11.81 14.54
C ARG A 4 8.68 11.69 13.16
N TYR A 5 9.52 11.45 12.16
CA TYR A 5 9.09 10.83 10.92
C TYR A 5 10.08 9.72 10.59
N VAL A 6 10.29 8.81 11.54
CA VAL A 6 10.70 7.45 11.15
C VAL A 6 9.52 6.90 10.37
N ASN A 7 9.51 7.17 9.06
CA ASN A 7 8.67 6.43 8.15
C ASN A 7 9.10 4.98 8.34
N GLY A 8 8.21 4.11 8.83
CA GLY A 8 8.52 2.70 9.13
C GLY A 8 8.77 1.87 7.88
N THR A 9 9.54 2.39 6.91
CA THR A 9 9.61 1.91 5.52
C THR A 9 11.04 1.88 5.01
N GLU A 10 12.02 1.55 5.84
CA GLU A 10 13.29 1.01 5.32
C GLU A 10 13.24 -0.52 5.41
N GLY A 11 12.42 -1.12 4.54
CA GLY A 11 12.55 -2.53 4.13
C GLY A 11 11.85 -3.60 4.96
N GLU A 12 11.10 -3.29 6.01
CA GLU A 12 10.32 -4.30 6.74
C GLU A 12 9.03 -4.64 5.97
N THR A 13 8.92 -5.90 5.52
CA THR A 13 7.69 -6.47 4.99
C THR A 13 6.64 -6.53 6.08
N THR A 14 5.38 -6.26 5.72
CA THR A 14 4.24 -6.32 6.65
C THR A 14 3.95 -7.76 7.10
N GLY A 15 4.49 -8.75 6.39
CA GLY A 15 4.29 -10.18 6.66
C GLY A 15 3.02 -10.73 5.99
N ASP A 16 2.22 -9.88 5.34
CA ASP A 16 1.13 -10.26 4.46
C ASP A 16 1.52 -9.94 3.01
N GLU A 17 1.69 -10.99 2.21
CA GLU A 17 2.10 -10.88 0.80
C GLU A 17 1.17 -9.97 -0.02
N ARG A 18 -0.12 -9.90 0.33
CA ARG A 18 -1.11 -9.05 -0.37
C ARG A 18 -0.88 -7.57 -0.06
N VAL A 19 -0.57 -7.27 1.20
CA VAL A 19 -0.25 -5.90 1.64
C VAL A 19 1.09 -5.46 1.05
N ASP A 20 2.09 -6.34 1.08
CA ASP A 20 3.41 -6.05 0.53
C ASP A 20 3.38 -5.84 -0.99
N ALA A 21 2.58 -6.64 -1.72
CA ALA A 21 2.36 -6.43 -3.15
C ALA A 21 1.62 -5.12 -3.47
N ALA A 22 0.68 -4.70 -2.61
CA ALA A 22 0.00 -3.41 -2.76
C ALA A 22 0.97 -2.24 -2.50
N MET A 23 1.84 -2.36 -1.49
CA MET A 23 2.86 -1.35 -1.17
C MET A 23 3.93 -1.24 -2.26
N ALA A 24 4.37 -2.36 -2.84
CA ALA A 24 5.32 -2.36 -3.95
C ALA A 24 4.82 -1.54 -5.16
N ARG A 25 3.50 -1.53 -5.40
CA ARG A 25 2.87 -0.78 -6.50
C ARG A 25 2.97 0.74 -6.31
N LEU A 26 3.10 1.24 -5.08
CA LEU A 26 3.37 2.66 -4.85
C LEU A 26 4.77 3.06 -5.33
N GLY A 27 5.73 2.13 -5.42
CA GLY A 27 7.05 2.39 -6.00
C GLY A 27 7.00 2.74 -7.49
N GLU A 28 5.93 2.37 -8.20
CA GLU A 28 5.74 2.71 -9.62
C GLU A 28 5.48 4.21 -9.83
N LEU A 29 4.99 4.93 -8.80
CA LEU A 29 4.64 6.35 -8.87
C LEU A 29 5.82 7.23 -9.27
N GLU A 30 7.06 6.85 -8.91
CA GLU A 30 8.27 7.59 -9.29
C GLU A 30 8.50 7.61 -10.81
N ALA A 31 8.06 6.55 -11.50
CA ALA A 31 8.20 6.40 -12.95
C ALA A 31 6.94 6.82 -13.72
N THR A 32 5.84 7.12 -13.02
CA THR A 32 4.53 7.41 -13.63
C THR A 32 4.23 8.91 -13.65
N PRO A 33 3.61 9.47 -14.70
CA PRO A 33 3.15 10.85 -14.70
C PRO A 33 2.14 11.14 -13.58
N PRO A 34 2.15 12.35 -12.97
CA PRO A 34 1.21 12.70 -11.90
C PRO A 34 -0.28 12.55 -12.26
N ALA A 35 -0.62 12.68 -13.55
CA ALA A 35 -1.99 12.48 -14.03
C ALA A 35 -2.49 11.03 -13.86
N GLU A 36 -1.58 10.05 -13.82
CA GLU A 36 -1.90 8.63 -13.70
C GLU A 36 -1.80 8.13 -12.24
N HIS A 37 -1.19 8.91 -11.34
CA HIS A 37 -1.09 8.60 -9.90
C HIS A 37 -2.44 8.28 -9.23
N PRO A 38 -3.55 9.01 -9.50
CA PRO A 38 -4.83 8.71 -8.87
C PRO A 38 -5.32 7.28 -9.14
N ALA A 39 -5.07 6.74 -10.34
CA ALA A 39 -5.45 5.38 -10.68
C ALA A 39 -4.64 4.34 -9.88
N ILE A 40 -3.35 4.60 -9.68
CA ILE A 40 -2.46 3.76 -8.87
C ILE A 40 -2.90 3.79 -7.39
N PHE A 41 -3.19 4.98 -6.84
CA PHE A 41 -3.68 5.11 -5.47
C PHE A 41 -5.00 4.36 -5.25
N GLN A 42 -5.95 4.48 -6.18
CA GLN A 42 -7.23 3.76 -6.09
C GLN A 42 -7.05 2.24 -6.11
N ASP A 43 -6.15 1.75 -6.98
CA ASP A 43 -5.86 0.31 -7.06
C ASP A 43 -5.20 -0.21 -5.78
N VAL A 44 -4.23 0.53 -5.22
CA VAL A 44 -3.61 0.20 -3.93
C VAL A 44 -4.63 0.21 -2.80
N HIS A 45 -5.47 1.25 -2.71
CA HIS A 45 -6.52 1.32 -1.69
C HIS A 45 -7.48 0.13 -1.76
N ARG A 46 -7.92 -0.26 -2.97
CA ARG A 46 -8.80 -1.43 -3.14
C ARG A 46 -8.12 -2.71 -2.67
N ARG A 47 -6.88 -2.97 -3.08
CA ARG A 47 -6.14 -4.17 -2.69
C ARG A 47 -5.90 -4.27 -1.19
N LEU A 48 -5.62 -3.13 -0.54
CA LEU A 48 -5.46 -3.08 0.91
C LEU A 48 -6.79 -3.34 1.63
N GLN A 49 -7.90 -2.78 1.14
CA GLN A 49 -9.23 -3.08 1.67
C GLN A 49 -9.58 -4.56 1.52
N ASP A 50 -9.34 -5.14 0.35
CA ASP A 50 -9.57 -6.57 0.09
C ASP A 50 -8.73 -7.45 1.03
N ALA A 51 -7.46 -7.07 1.26
CA ALA A 51 -6.58 -7.79 2.18
C ALA A 51 -7.12 -7.74 3.62
N LEU A 52 -7.57 -6.57 4.08
CA LEU A 52 -8.14 -6.37 5.42
C LEU A 52 -9.47 -7.11 5.61
N THR A 53 -10.40 -7.00 4.64
CA THR A 53 -11.67 -7.74 4.68
C THR A 53 -11.46 -9.26 4.69
N GLY A 54 -10.43 -9.76 3.98
CA GLY A 54 -10.06 -11.17 4.03
C GLY A 54 -9.48 -11.64 5.37
N ILE A 55 -9.04 -10.72 6.25
CA ILE A 55 -8.53 -11.02 7.60
C ILE A 55 -9.69 -11.04 8.62
N ASP A 56 -10.70 -10.19 8.43
CA ASP A 56 -11.84 -10.05 9.35
C ASP A 56 -12.88 -11.19 9.25
N GLY A 57 -12.74 -12.12 8.30
CA GLY A 57 -13.52 -13.37 8.29
C GLY A 57 -15.03 -13.21 8.06
N GLU A 58 -15.49 -12.05 7.58
CA GLU A 58 -16.89 -11.85 7.21
C GLU A 58 -17.11 -12.29 5.74
N PRO A 59 -18.00 -13.26 5.48
CA PRO A 59 -18.36 -13.64 4.11
C PRO A 59 -19.15 -12.50 3.44
N ALA A 60 -18.79 -12.20 2.19
CA ALA A 60 -19.48 -11.26 1.31
C ALA A 60 -20.91 -11.71 0.94
#